data_AF-A0A7W3Z4W6-F1
#
_entry.id   AF-A0A7W3Z4W6-F1
#
_cell.length_a   1.000
_cell.length_b   1.000
_cell.length_c   1.000
_cell.angle_alpha   90.00
_cell.angle_beta   90.00
_cell.angle_gamma   90.00
#
_symmetry.space_group_name_H-M   'P 1'
#
loop_
_entity.id
_entity.type
_entity.pdbx_description
1 polymer ?
#
loop_
_entity_poly.entity_id
_entity_poly.type
_entity_poly.pdbx_seq_one_letter_code
_entity_poly.pdbx_strand_id
1 'polypeptide(L)'
;MNIFYLVQAHTNPQQLKRLIDRLLAPNVHFIIHIDLKSDLAPFESICVNPQVCFIENRVNCIWGDFSQVQATLNLIDALGQYNPSASDRVTLISGQDYPLQTTNDIQSFYQQNQTIDFIEKFVAKEVHPRAYLNFRGFKVNKSDRRGDYVIFKKHKISGLYKSILKGCFKFSYLKYLFIQKELDSSIVFYKGSSWWALRYDTLMLLVGFYSANKVEWHHFFKTTFCADEYFFQTLLVEVMKTHPNIQVKDILTFIDWDRKGVPLPVTFSIADQEQLKQAAHKGYLYARKFNAQQDEEILSWLDLENSKKESEY
;
A
#
# COMPACT_ATOMS: atom_id res chain seq x y z
N MET A 1 -16.75 -5.90 -16.09
CA MET A 1 -15.92 -5.83 -14.86
C MET A 1 -15.21 -4.50 -14.90
N ASN A 2 -15.40 -3.70 -13.86
CA ASN A 2 -14.70 -2.45 -13.63
C ASN A 2 -13.38 -2.69 -12.89
N ILE A 3 -12.45 -1.76 -13.06
CA ILE A 3 -11.20 -1.71 -12.30
C ILE A 3 -11.15 -0.39 -11.55
N PHE A 4 -11.11 -0.46 -10.23
CA PHE A 4 -10.99 0.68 -9.34
C PHE A 4 -9.55 0.76 -8.82
N TYR A 5 -8.83 1.80 -9.19
CA TYR A 5 -7.54 2.12 -8.61
C TYR A 5 -7.72 2.99 -7.37
N LEU A 6 -7.35 2.45 -6.22
CA LEU A 6 -7.17 3.22 -5.00
C LEU A 6 -5.73 3.73 -5.00
N VAL A 7 -5.53 5.05 -5.08
CA VAL A 7 -4.20 5.65 -5.24
C VAL A 7 -3.81 6.46 -4.02
N GLN A 8 -2.66 6.15 -3.44
CA GLN A 8 -2.03 6.99 -2.41
C GLN A 8 -0.89 7.82 -3.02
N ALA A 9 -0.98 9.14 -2.96
CA ALA A 9 0.01 10.06 -3.52
C ALA A 9 0.37 11.17 -2.52
N HIS A 10 1.57 11.73 -2.68
CA HIS A 10 2.05 12.85 -1.84
C HIS A 10 3.00 13.80 -2.60
N THR A 11 3.42 13.46 -3.81
CA THR A 11 4.39 14.22 -4.60
C THR A 11 4.19 13.97 -6.10
N ASN A 12 4.97 14.65 -6.93
CA ASN A 12 5.03 14.52 -8.39
C ASN A 12 3.65 14.53 -9.09
N PRO A 13 2.90 15.64 -9.05
CA PRO A 13 1.57 15.73 -9.69
C PRO A 13 1.57 15.34 -11.16
N GLN A 14 2.59 15.74 -11.92
CA GLN A 14 2.71 15.41 -13.34
C GLN A 14 2.91 13.91 -13.58
N GLN A 15 3.69 13.23 -12.72
CA GLN A 15 3.85 11.78 -12.78
C GLN A 15 2.54 11.06 -12.45
N LEU A 16 1.80 11.53 -11.44
CA LEU A 16 0.49 10.98 -11.11
C LEU A 16 -0.50 11.16 -12.27
N LYS A 17 -0.52 12.35 -12.89
CA LYS A 17 -1.34 12.61 -14.08
C LYS A 17 -0.99 11.63 -15.20
N ARG A 18 0.31 11.48 -15.48
CA ARG A 18 0.83 10.57 -16.52
C ARG A 18 0.43 9.12 -16.28
N LEU A 19 0.53 8.64 -15.03
CA LEU A 19 0.07 7.32 -14.60
C LEU A 19 -1.43 7.12 -14.88
N ILE A 20 -2.26 8.11 -14.52
CA ILE A 20 -3.71 8.05 -14.71
C ILE A 20 -4.05 8.05 -16.19
N ASP A 21 -3.49 8.99 -16.97
CA ASP A 21 -3.70 9.07 -18.41
C ASP A 21 -3.32 7.74 -19.09
N ARG A 22 -2.24 7.10 -18.63
CA ARG A 22 -1.78 5.82 -19.20
C ARG A 22 -2.73 4.66 -18.95
N LEU A 23 -3.37 4.63 -17.78
CA LEU A 23 -4.24 3.54 -17.35
C LEU A 23 -5.73 3.79 -17.64
N LEU A 24 -6.08 4.99 -18.11
CA LEU A 24 -7.46 5.39 -18.36
C LEU A 24 -8.12 4.52 -19.43
N ALA A 25 -9.33 4.03 -19.15
CA ALA A 25 -10.20 3.31 -20.07
C ALA A 25 -11.66 3.43 -19.58
N PRO A 26 -12.68 3.14 -20.41
CA PRO A 26 -14.09 3.38 -20.05
C PRO A 26 -14.60 2.70 -18.77
N ASN A 27 -14.01 1.57 -18.38
CA ASN A 27 -14.36 0.77 -17.19
C ASN A 27 -13.34 0.92 -16.04
N VAL A 28 -12.46 1.92 -16.10
CA VAL A 28 -11.42 2.19 -15.11
C VAL A 28 -11.77 3.44 -14.33
N HIS A 29 -11.66 3.40 -13.01
CA HIS A 29 -11.91 4.54 -12.12
C HIS A 29 -10.74 4.72 -11.16
N PHE A 30 -10.44 5.97 -10.82
CA PHE A 30 -9.39 6.33 -9.87
C PHE A 30 -9.99 7.06 -8.69
N ILE A 31 -9.69 6.55 -7.48
CA ILE A 31 -10.06 7.18 -6.21
C ILE A 31 -8.75 7.46 -5.50
N ILE A 32 -8.49 8.73 -5.23
CA ILE A 32 -7.14 9.21 -4.95
C ILE A 32 -7.11 9.93 -3.62
N HIS A 33 -6.16 9.52 -2.79
CA HIS A 33 -5.78 10.18 -1.56
C HIS A 33 -4.48 10.91 -1.82
N ILE A 34 -4.52 12.23 -1.66
CA ILE A 34 -3.33 13.06 -1.56
C ILE A 34 -3.04 13.25 -0.07
N ASP A 35 -1.80 13.00 0.37
CA ASP A 35 -1.40 13.20 1.78
C ASP A 35 -1.81 14.60 2.24
N LEU A 36 -2.35 14.70 3.46
CA LEU A 36 -2.79 15.97 4.04
C LEU A 36 -1.66 17.00 4.14
N LYS A 37 -0.40 16.56 4.25
CA LYS A 37 0.78 17.44 4.26
C LYS A 37 1.11 18.01 2.88
N SER A 38 0.62 17.40 1.82
CA SER A 38 0.88 17.82 0.46
C SER A 38 -0.16 18.86 0.04
N ASP A 39 0.32 19.93 -0.58
CA ASP A 39 -0.54 20.90 -1.23
C ASP A 39 -1.34 20.20 -2.33
N LEU A 40 -2.66 20.41 -2.32
CA LEU A 40 -3.58 19.80 -3.26
C LEU A 40 -3.61 20.56 -4.59
N ALA A 41 -3.37 21.87 -4.56
CA ALA A 41 -3.53 22.74 -5.74
C ALA A 41 -2.75 22.25 -6.98
N PRO A 42 -1.49 21.76 -6.86
CA PRO A 42 -0.76 21.22 -8.01
C PRO A 42 -1.40 19.97 -8.65
N PHE A 43 -2.27 19.26 -7.93
CA PHE A 43 -2.93 18.04 -8.39
C PHE A 43 -4.31 18.30 -9.01
N GLU A 44 -4.90 19.49 -8.85
CA GLU A 44 -6.28 19.78 -9.27
C GLU A 44 -6.52 19.58 -10.76
N SER A 45 -5.49 19.80 -11.59
CA SER A 45 -5.57 19.57 -13.05
C SER A 45 -5.87 18.12 -13.45
N ILE A 46 -5.70 17.17 -12.53
CA ILE A 46 -5.97 15.74 -12.75
C ILE A 46 -7.47 15.45 -12.57
N CYS A 47 -8.17 16.17 -11.69
CA CYS A 47 -9.58 15.95 -11.35
C CYS A 47 -10.59 16.38 -12.44
N VAL A 48 -10.14 16.94 -13.55
CA VAL A 48 -11.03 17.33 -14.66
C VAL A 48 -11.70 16.12 -15.33
N ASN A 49 -11.19 14.91 -15.11
CA ASN A 49 -11.72 13.68 -15.67
C ASN A 49 -12.81 13.09 -14.74
N PRO A 50 -14.02 12.77 -15.25
CA PRO A 50 -15.11 12.22 -14.43
C PRO A 50 -14.82 10.83 -13.83
N GLN A 51 -13.81 10.12 -14.35
CA GLN A 51 -13.35 8.83 -13.81
C GLN A 51 -12.33 8.98 -12.68
N VAL A 52 -11.98 10.22 -12.30
CA VAL A 52 -11.00 10.54 -11.24
C VAL A 52 -11.69 11.30 -10.12
N CYS A 53 -11.56 10.78 -8.90
CA CYS A 53 -12.09 11.40 -7.69
C CYS A 53 -10.99 11.56 -6.64
N PHE A 54 -10.83 12.77 -6.10
CA PHE A 54 -9.98 13.03 -4.94
C PHE A 54 -10.84 12.97 -3.68
N ILE A 55 -10.41 12.18 -2.69
CA ILE A 55 -11.15 12.08 -1.43
C ILE A 55 -10.90 13.30 -0.54
N GLU A 56 -11.96 13.81 0.08
CA GLU A 56 -11.87 14.95 1.00
C GLU A 56 -11.27 14.57 2.35
N ASN A 57 -11.53 13.34 2.82
CA ASN A 57 -11.05 12.81 4.10
C ASN A 57 -9.57 12.40 4.00
N ARG A 58 -8.69 13.39 3.81
CA ARG A 58 -7.24 13.23 3.70
C ARG A 58 -6.61 12.95 5.07
N VAL A 59 -5.49 12.24 5.04
CA VAL A 59 -4.77 11.77 6.24
C VAL A 59 -3.32 12.25 6.12
N ASN A 60 -2.77 12.75 7.22
CA ASN A 60 -1.32 12.99 7.32
C ASN A 60 -0.63 11.63 7.44
N CYS A 61 -0.10 11.11 6.34
CA CYS A 61 0.51 9.80 6.30
C CYS A 61 1.94 9.87 6.83
N ILE A 62 2.21 9.20 7.95
CA ILE A 62 3.54 9.11 8.53
C ILE A 62 4.14 7.76 8.14
N TRP A 63 5.40 7.76 7.70
CA TRP A 63 6.06 6.53 7.24
C TRP A 63 6.04 5.43 8.32
N GLY A 64 5.56 4.23 7.92
CA GLY A 64 5.45 3.05 8.78
C GLY A 64 4.45 3.20 9.92
N ASP A 65 3.51 4.14 9.84
CA ASP A 65 2.44 4.39 10.81
C ASP A 65 1.08 3.85 10.33
N PHE A 66 0.15 3.66 11.26
CA PHE A 66 -1.24 3.27 10.94
C PHE A 66 -1.97 4.29 10.06
N SER A 67 -1.54 5.55 10.01
CA SER A 67 -2.07 6.56 9.09
C SER A 67 -2.08 6.11 7.62
N GLN A 68 -1.13 5.27 7.18
CA GLN A 68 -1.16 4.69 5.83
C GLN A 68 -2.34 3.73 5.64
N VAL A 69 -2.62 2.87 6.64
CA VAL A 69 -3.80 1.99 6.65
C VAL A 69 -5.08 2.83 6.68
N GLN A 70 -5.11 3.88 7.49
CA GLN A 70 -6.28 4.76 7.58
C GLN A 70 -6.57 5.47 6.25
N ALA A 71 -5.54 5.93 5.53
CA ALA A 71 -5.70 6.48 4.19
C ALA A 71 -6.30 5.45 3.21
N THR A 72 -5.86 4.19 3.27
CA THR A 72 -6.46 3.10 2.48
C THR A 72 -7.92 2.86 2.87
N LEU A 73 -8.25 2.84 4.16
CA LEU A 73 -9.63 2.68 4.62
C LEU A 73 -10.54 3.81 4.14
N ASN A 74 -10.05 5.06 4.13
CA ASN A 74 -10.80 6.21 3.61
C ASN A 74 -11.02 6.11 2.09
N LEU A 75 -10.05 5.58 1.35
CA LEU A 75 -10.21 5.27 -0.08
C LEU A 75 -11.28 4.20 -0.32
N ILE A 76 -11.31 3.15 0.51
CA ILE A 76 -12.31 2.07 0.41
C ILE A 76 -13.72 2.58 0.77
N ASP A 77 -13.83 3.49 1.74
CA ASP A 77 -15.10 4.13 2.09
C ASP A 77 -15.65 4.94 0.91
N ALA A 78 -14.81 5.76 0.27
CA ALA A 78 -15.18 6.54 -0.92
C ALA A 78 -15.56 5.64 -2.13
N LEU A 79 -14.91 4.48 -2.28
CA LEU A 79 -15.25 3.49 -3.31
C LEU A 79 -16.71 3.04 -3.22
N GLY A 80 -17.32 3.00 -2.03
CA GLY A 80 -18.70 2.60 -1.84
C GLY A 80 -19.71 3.42 -2.64
N GLN A 81 -19.38 4.66 -3.00
CA GLN A 81 -20.25 5.55 -3.79
C GLN A 81 -20.44 5.09 -5.24
N TYR A 82 -19.56 4.22 -5.75
CA TYR A 82 -19.58 3.72 -7.12
C TYR A 82 -20.44 2.46 -7.30
N ASN A 83 -21.00 1.91 -6.22
CA ASN A 83 -21.73 0.64 -6.20
C ASN A 83 -21.03 -0.50 -6.98
N PRO A 84 -19.78 -0.87 -6.65
CA PRO A 84 -19.06 -1.90 -7.39
C PRO A 84 -19.76 -3.26 -7.34
N SER A 85 -19.65 -4.02 -8.43
CA SER A 85 -20.10 -5.42 -8.45
C SER A 85 -19.12 -6.31 -7.69
N ALA A 86 -19.59 -7.45 -7.15
CA ALA A 86 -18.78 -8.40 -6.39
C ALA A 86 -17.48 -8.82 -7.09
N SER A 87 -17.51 -8.99 -8.42
CA SER A 87 -16.36 -9.38 -9.24
C SER A 87 -15.50 -8.22 -9.74
N ASP A 88 -15.86 -6.97 -9.45
CA ASP A 88 -15.06 -5.82 -9.83
C ASP A 88 -13.71 -5.84 -9.11
N ARG A 89 -12.68 -5.36 -9.80
CA ARG A 89 -11.31 -5.37 -9.29
C ARG A 89 -11.01 -4.07 -8.56
N VAL A 90 -10.41 -4.17 -7.38
CA VAL A 90 -9.93 -3.04 -6.60
C VAL A 90 -8.42 -3.18 -6.40
N THR A 91 -7.66 -2.23 -6.91
CA THR A 91 -6.20 -2.28 -6.95
C THR A 91 -5.63 -1.10 -6.19
N LEU A 92 -4.87 -1.37 -5.12
CA LEU A 92 -4.18 -0.36 -4.33
C LEU A 92 -2.77 -0.13 -4.90
N ILE A 93 -2.51 1.09 -5.36
CA ILE A 93 -1.21 1.55 -5.86
C ILE A 93 -0.84 2.90 -5.24
N SER A 94 0.37 3.36 -5.50
CA SER A 94 0.77 4.73 -5.21
C SER A 94 0.96 5.57 -6.47
N GLY A 95 1.04 6.89 -6.30
CA GLY A 95 1.45 7.79 -7.37
C GLY A 95 2.90 7.61 -7.86
N GLN A 96 3.70 6.73 -7.24
CA GLN A 96 5.05 6.37 -7.69
C GLN A 96 5.15 5.01 -8.36
N ASP A 97 4.02 4.32 -8.56
CA ASP A 97 3.95 3.11 -9.36
C ASP A 97 3.75 3.47 -10.84
N TYR A 98 4.11 2.55 -11.74
CA TYR A 98 3.87 2.73 -13.17
C TYR A 98 3.57 1.39 -13.85
N PRO A 99 2.65 1.33 -14.84
CA PRO A 99 2.34 0.10 -15.55
C PRO A 99 3.51 -0.39 -16.41
N LEU A 100 3.73 -1.71 -16.36
CA LEU A 100 4.64 -2.45 -17.25
C LEU A 100 3.91 -3.08 -18.45
N GLN A 101 2.58 -3.06 -18.43
CA GLN A 101 1.70 -3.67 -19.42
C GLN A 101 0.69 -2.63 -19.92
N THR A 102 0.12 -2.88 -21.09
CA THR A 102 -0.92 -2.01 -21.65
C THR A 102 -2.20 -2.10 -20.82
N THR A 103 -3.07 -1.11 -20.91
CA THR A 103 -4.37 -1.12 -20.23
C THR A 103 -5.23 -2.30 -20.71
N ASN A 104 -5.11 -2.70 -21.99
CA ASN A 104 -5.81 -3.87 -22.54
C ASN A 104 -5.28 -5.20 -21.97
N ASP A 105 -3.96 -5.34 -21.82
CA ASP A 105 -3.35 -6.52 -21.21
C ASP A 105 -3.74 -6.65 -19.74
N ILE A 106 -3.76 -5.55 -19.00
CA ILE A 106 -4.19 -5.51 -17.60
C ILE A 106 -5.65 -5.93 -17.46
N GLN A 107 -6.54 -5.40 -18.31
CA GLN A 107 -7.95 -5.80 -18.31
C GLN A 107 -8.12 -7.28 -18.65
N SER A 108 -7.43 -7.77 -19.68
CA SER A 108 -7.45 -9.16 -20.10
C SER A 108 -6.95 -10.09 -18.99
N PHE A 109 -5.87 -9.70 -18.30
CA PHE A 109 -5.34 -10.41 -17.15
C PHE A 109 -6.39 -10.57 -16.04
N TYR A 110 -7.05 -9.48 -15.64
CA TYR A 110 -8.08 -9.56 -14.60
C TYR A 110 -9.31 -10.35 -15.06
N GLN A 111 -9.70 -10.26 -16.33
CA GLN A 111 -10.81 -11.04 -16.91
C GLN A 111 -10.51 -12.54 -16.89
N GLN A 112 -9.26 -12.95 -17.08
CA GLN A 112 -8.83 -14.35 -16.99
C GLN A 112 -8.70 -14.83 -15.53
N ASN A 113 -8.58 -13.90 -14.58
CA ASN A 113 -8.36 -14.19 -13.15
C ASN A 113 -9.50 -13.65 -12.27
N GLN A 114 -10.75 -13.77 -12.71
CA GLN A 114 -11.93 -13.22 -12.02
C GLN A 114 -12.15 -13.78 -10.61
N THR A 115 -11.66 -14.98 -10.32
CA THR A 115 -11.86 -15.67 -9.04
C THR A 115 -10.66 -15.55 -8.08
N ILE A 116 -9.61 -14.81 -8.46
CA ILE A 116 -8.35 -14.78 -7.73
C ILE A 116 -8.10 -13.38 -7.16
N ASP A 117 -7.68 -13.33 -5.90
CA ASP A 117 -7.17 -12.15 -5.21
C ASP A 117 -5.63 -12.12 -5.28
N PHE A 118 -5.03 -10.93 -5.42
CA PHE A 118 -3.58 -10.76 -5.54
C PHE A 118 -3.04 -9.95 -4.37
N ILE A 119 -2.48 -10.64 -3.39
CA ILE A 119 -1.91 -10.05 -2.19
C ILE A 119 -0.85 -10.98 -1.62
N GLU A 120 0.34 -10.44 -1.43
CA GLU A 120 1.46 -11.17 -0.85
C GLU A 120 1.16 -11.44 0.63
N LYS A 121 1.30 -12.70 1.03
CA LYS A 121 1.11 -13.11 2.43
C LYS A 121 2.10 -14.17 2.86
N PHE A 122 2.88 -13.86 3.89
CA PHE A 122 3.76 -14.78 4.59
C PHE A 122 3.47 -14.75 6.08
N VAL A 123 3.67 -15.88 6.77
CA VAL A 123 3.55 -15.92 8.22
C VAL A 123 4.56 -14.95 8.83
N ALA A 124 4.08 -14.00 9.63
CA ALA A 124 4.92 -13.04 10.32
C ALA A 124 5.64 -13.72 11.48
N LYS A 125 6.97 -13.73 11.45
CA LYS A 125 7.78 -14.22 12.57
C LYS A 125 7.91 -13.14 13.63
N GLU A 126 7.63 -13.49 14.88
CA GLU A 126 7.75 -12.57 16.02
C GLU A 126 9.19 -12.19 16.33
N VAL A 127 10.13 -13.08 16.00
CA VAL A 127 11.57 -12.86 16.17
C VAL A 127 12.15 -12.38 14.86
N HIS A 128 12.39 -11.08 14.77
CA HIS A 128 13.08 -10.47 13.63
C HIS A 128 14.53 -10.08 14.03
N PRO A 129 15.56 -10.37 13.21
CA PRO A 129 16.96 -10.00 13.50
C PRO A 129 17.11 -8.50 13.79
N ARG A 130 16.40 -7.69 13.01
CA ARG A 130 16.19 -6.27 13.30
C ARG A 130 15.00 -6.13 14.23
N ALA A 131 15.27 -6.14 15.52
CA ALA A 131 14.24 -6.26 16.55
C ALA A 131 13.30 -5.04 16.69
N TYR A 132 13.46 -4.00 15.85
CA TYR A 132 12.52 -2.88 15.68
C TYR A 132 11.40 -3.18 14.66
N LEU A 133 11.53 -4.24 13.86
CA LEU A 133 10.52 -4.71 12.91
C LEU A 133 9.53 -5.70 13.53
N ASN A 134 9.51 -5.84 14.86
CA ASN A 134 8.52 -6.67 15.53
C ASN A 134 7.20 -5.89 15.64
N PHE A 135 6.16 -6.37 14.96
CA PHE A 135 4.83 -5.77 14.90
C PHE A 135 4.12 -5.66 16.27
N ARG A 136 4.56 -6.42 17.29
CA ARG A 136 4.09 -6.28 18.68
C ARG A 136 4.76 -5.14 19.47
N GLY A 137 5.75 -4.47 18.90
CA GLY A 137 6.31 -3.25 19.48
C GLY A 137 5.31 -2.08 19.43
N PHE A 138 5.51 -1.08 20.28
CA PHE A 138 4.77 0.18 20.24
C PHE A 138 5.59 1.23 19.49
N LYS A 139 5.25 1.50 18.24
CA LYS A 139 5.75 2.66 17.49
C LYS A 139 5.04 3.91 18.00
N VAL A 140 5.81 4.93 18.35
CA VAL A 140 5.33 6.25 18.76
C VAL A 140 6.09 7.30 17.98
N ASN A 141 5.37 8.07 17.17
CA ASN A 141 5.94 9.14 16.37
C ASN A 141 6.31 10.32 17.26
N LYS A 142 7.47 10.93 17.02
CA LYS A 142 7.90 12.19 17.66
C LYS A 142 7.52 13.40 16.83
N SER A 143 7.55 13.24 15.51
CA SER A 143 7.04 14.17 14.50
C SER A 143 6.48 13.37 13.31
N ASP A 144 6.05 14.08 12.28
CA ASP A 144 5.63 13.53 10.99
C ASP A 144 6.79 13.24 10.03
N ARG A 145 8.03 13.57 10.41
CA ARG A 145 9.23 13.33 9.60
C ARG A 145 9.58 11.85 9.58
N ARG A 146 9.96 11.36 8.39
CA ARG A 146 10.41 9.97 8.21
C ARG A 146 11.58 9.65 9.15
N GLY A 147 11.46 8.54 9.88
CA GLY A 147 12.49 8.08 10.82
C GLY A 147 12.44 8.72 12.20
N ASP A 148 11.60 9.74 12.43
CA ASP A 148 11.53 10.44 13.71
C ASP A 148 10.48 9.81 14.65
N TYR A 149 10.78 8.61 15.13
CA TYR A 149 9.93 7.84 16.04
C TYR A 149 10.75 7.07 17.08
N VAL A 150 10.07 6.52 18.07
CA VAL A 150 10.63 5.54 19.03
C VAL A 150 9.78 4.28 18.99
N ILE A 151 10.43 3.14 19.25
CA ILE A 151 9.76 1.85 19.38
C ILE A 151 10.02 1.30 20.76
N PHE A 152 8.95 1.10 21.53
CA PHE A 152 8.99 0.46 22.84
C PHE A 152 8.70 -1.03 22.69
N LYS A 153 9.39 -1.84 23.50
CA LYS A 153 9.16 -3.28 23.58
C LYS A 153 8.46 -3.61 24.88
N LYS A 154 7.53 -4.57 24.83
CA LYS A 154 7.07 -5.29 26.00
C LYS A 154 8.30 -5.93 26.69
N HIS A 155 8.46 -5.73 27.99
CA HIS A 155 9.49 -6.35 28.85
C HIS A 155 10.97 -5.97 28.62
N LYS A 156 11.30 -4.93 27.83
CA LYS A 156 12.67 -4.37 27.82
C LYS A 156 12.68 -2.92 28.29
N ILE A 157 12.99 -2.74 29.58
CA ILE A 157 13.28 -1.44 30.24
C ILE A 157 14.44 -0.71 29.51
N SER A 158 15.17 -1.43 28.64
CA SER A 158 16.30 -0.89 27.92
C SER A 158 16.01 0.27 26.97
N GLY A 159 14.81 0.31 26.39
CA GLY A 159 14.36 1.45 25.59
C GLY A 159 14.11 2.70 26.43
N LEU A 160 13.62 2.51 27.66
CA LEU A 160 13.30 3.59 28.60
C LEU A 160 14.57 4.30 29.07
N TYR A 161 15.56 3.54 29.57
CA TYR A 161 16.81 4.14 30.07
C TYR A 161 17.59 4.84 28.94
N LYS A 162 17.63 4.26 27.72
CA LYS A 162 18.31 4.90 26.58
C LYS A 162 17.64 6.20 26.18
N SER A 163 16.31 6.27 26.29
CA SER A 163 15.57 7.50 26.02
C SER A 163 15.83 8.58 27.08
N ILE A 164 15.97 8.19 28.35
CA ILE A 164 16.31 9.08 29.46
C ILE A 164 17.74 9.62 29.28
N LEU A 165 18.73 8.75 29.04
CA LEU A 165 20.13 9.15 28.83
C LEU A 165 20.33 10.08 27.63
N LYS A 166 19.47 9.98 26.61
CA LYS A 166 19.51 10.83 25.42
C LYS A 166 18.65 12.10 25.54
N GLY A 167 18.08 12.39 26.72
CA GLY A 167 17.19 13.54 26.93
C GLY A 167 15.90 13.53 26.10
N CYS A 168 15.55 12.38 25.50
CA CYS A 168 14.43 12.22 24.57
C CYS A 168 13.18 11.62 25.23
N PHE A 169 13.22 11.41 26.55
CA PHE A 169 12.16 10.79 27.32
C PHE A 169 10.98 11.74 27.53
N LYS A 170 9.77 11.28 27.26
CA LYS A 170 8.53 11.98 27.60
C LYS A 170 7.77 11.17 28.64
N PHE A 171 7.27 11.82 29.70
CA PHE A 171 6.45 11.17 30.74
C PHE A 171 5.24 10.43 30.17
N SER A 172 4.67 10.94 29.06
CA SER A 172 3.60 10.29 28.31
C SER A 172 3.95 8.90 27.79
N TYR A 173 5.22 8.48 27.79
CA TYR A 173 5.64 7.15 27.36
C TYR A 173 5.46 6.08 28.44
N LEU A 174 5.32 6.46 29.72
CA LEU A 174 5.12 5.50 30.82
C LEU A 174 3.83 4.69 30.66
N LYS A 175 2.80 5.26 30.01
CA LYS A 175 1.54 4.54 29.74
C LYS A 175 1.75 3.25 28.93
N TYR A 176 2.76 3.19 28.06
CA TYR A 176 3.05 1.99 27.26
C TYR A 176 3.67 0.84 28.08
N LEU A 177 4.02 1.08 29.35
CA LEU A 177 4.37 0.01 30.29
C LEU A 177 3.13 -0.73 30.82
N PHE A 178 1.97 -0.06 30.80
CA PHE A 178 0.71 -0.56 31.37
C PHE A 178 -0.31 -0.94 30.29
N ILE A 179 -0.15 -0.45 29.06
CA ILE A 179 -1.02 -0.82 27.94
C ILE A 179 -0.67 -2.24 27.48
N GLN A 180 -1.67 -3.13 27.50
CA GLN A 180 -1.60 -4.40 26.78
C GLN A 180 -1.87 -4.15 25.30
N LYS A 181 -1.01 -4.74 24.45
CA LYS A 181 -1.14 -4.76 23.00
C LYS A 181 -1.22 -6.21 22.55
N GLU A 182 -2.43 -6.72 22.58
CA GLU A 182 -2.73 -8.11 22.29
C GLU A 182 -4.01 -8.16 21.45
N LEU A 183 -4.05 -9.12 20.53
CA LEU A 183 -5.28 -9.63 19.94
C LEU A 183 -5.46 -11.06 20.47
N ASP A 184 -6.58 -11.69 20.13
CA ASP A 184 -6.82 -13.10 20.44
C ASP A 184 -5.57 -13.95 20.12
N SER A 185 -5.17 -14.79 21.09
CA SER A 185 -3.97 -15.62 20.99
C SER A 185 -3.98 -16.63 19.83
N SER A 186 -5.17 -16.94 19.29
CA SER A 186 -5.36 -17.79 18.11
C SER A 186 -5.07 -17.10 16.78
N ILE A 187 -4.94 -15.76 16.77
CA ILE A 187 -4.63 -14.99 15.57
C ILE A 187 -3.16 -15.18 15.22
N VAL A 188 -2.94 -15.73 14.02
CA VAL A 188 -1.60 -15.82 13.42
C VAL A 188 -1.43 -14.61 12.52
N PHE A 189 -0.39 -13.82 12.77
CA PHE A 189 -0.11 -12.63 11.97
C PHE A 189 0.51 -13.01 10.63
N TYR A 190 0.06 -12.34 9.58
CA TYR A 190 0.63 -12.43 8.25
C TYR A 190 1.16 -11.07 7.82
N LYS A 191 2.15 -11.09 6.93
CA LYS A 191 2.73 -9.88 6.35
C LYS A 191 3.01 -10.01 4.87
N GLY A 192 3.17 -8.88 4.20
CA GLY A 192 3.58 -8.80 2.80
C GLY A 192 3.63 -7.34 2.34
N SER A 193 3.64 -7.14 1.03
CA SER A 193 3.57 -5.83 0.39
C SER A 193 2.30 -5.05 0.76
N SER A 194 2.43 -3.74 0.90
CA SER A 194 1.28 -2.83 1.06
C SER A 194 0.39 -2.75 -0.20
N TRP A 195 0.89 -3.18 -1.36
CA TRP A 195 0.20 -3.08 -2.67
C TRP A 195 -0.47 -4.40 -3.03
N TRP A 196 -1.74 -4.36 -3.41
CA TRP A 196 -2.56 -5.53 -3.68
C TRP A 196 -3.64 -5.23 -4.73
N ALA A 197 -4.23 -6.29 -5.29
CA ALA A 197 -5.40 -6.21 -6.15
C ALA A 197 -6.45 -7.26 -5.74
N LEU A 198 -7.52 -6.83 -5.11
CA LEU A 198 -8.56 -7.69 -4.53
C LEU A 198 -9.86 -7.56 -5.31
N ARG A 199 -10.67 -8.61 -5.33
CA ARG A 199 -12.07 -8.51 -5.74
C ARG A 199 -12.83 -7.70 -4.70
N TYR A 200 -13.84 -6.97 -5.16
CA TYR A 200 -14.64 -6.12 -4.28
C TYR A 200 -15.33 -6.92 -3.16
N ASP A 201 -15.85 -8.12 -3.47
CA ASP A 201 -16.47 -8.99 -2.46
C ASP A 201 -15.50 -9.38 -1.33
N THR A 202 -14.29 -9.84 -1.67
CA THR A 202 -13.24 -10.16 -0.71
C THR A 202 -12.88 -8.93 0.12
N LEU A 203 -12.66 -7.78 -0.53
CA LEU A 203 -12.35 -6.53 0.16
C LEU A 203 -13.43 -6.16 1.17
N MET A 204 -14.72 -6.34 0.82
CA MET A 204 -15.82 -6.04 1.73
C MET A 204 -15.91 -7.02 2.90
N LEU A 205 -15.53 -8.29 2.72
CA LEU A 205 -15.40 -9.22 3.85
C LEU A 205 -14.30 -8.77 4.83
N LEU A 206 -13.17 -8.29 4.33
CA LEU A 206 -12.07 -7.77 5.16
C LEU A 206 -12.52 -6.54 5.96
N VAL A 207 -13.16 -5.58 5.29
CA VAL A 207 -13.67 -4.36 5.95
C VAL A 207 -14.78 -4.67 6.94
N GLY A 208 -15.67 -5.62 6.60
CA GLY A 208 -16.72 -6.10 7.50
C GLY A 208 -16.14 -6.74 8.76
N PHE A 209 -15.14 -7.63 8.61
CA PHE A 209 -14.45 -8.24 9.74
C PHE A 209 -13.76 -7.18 10.62
N TYR A 210 -13.04 -6.24 10.02
CA TYR A 210 -12.40 -5.16 10.79
C TYR A 210 -13.43 -4.29 11.51
N SER A 211 -14.55 -3.98 10.86
CA SER A 211 -15.61 -3.16 11.46
C SER A 211 -16.24 -3.84 12.68
N ALA A 212 -16.48 -5.15 12.61
CA ALA A 212 -17.00 -5.94 13.73
C ALA A 212 -16.02 -5.99 14.91
N ASN A 213 -14.71 -5.92 14.66
CA ASN A 213 -13.65 -6.05 15.67
C ASN A 213 -12.85 -4.73 15.84
N LYS A 214 -13.45 -3.59 15.50
CA LYS A 214 -12.72 -2.32 15.29
C LYS A 214 -11.92 -1.88 16.51
N VAL A 215 -12.47 -2.03 17.72
CA VAL A 215 -11.86 -1.51 18.96
C VAL A 215 -10.50 -2.17 19.22
N GLU A 216 -10.45 -3.50 19.25
CA GLU A 216 -9.23 -4.27 19.52
C GLU A 216 -8.22 -4.18 18.37
N TRP A 217 -8.68 -4.32 17.11
CA TRP A 217 -7.80 -4.25 15.94
C TRP A 217 -7.20 -2.86 15.76
N HIS A 218 -8.00 -1.80 15.91
CA HIS A 218 -7.48 -0.43 15.86
C HIS A 218 -6.47 -0.19 16.98
N HIS A 219 -6.78 -0.58 18.23
CA HIS A 219 -5.87 -0.43 19.36
C HIS A 219 -4.52 -1.12 19.12
N PHE A 220 -4.55 -2.34 18.58
CA PHE A 220 -3.34 -3.08 18.23
C PHE A 220 -2.54 -2.39 17.12
N PHE A 221 -3.16 -2.18 15.96
CA PHE A 221 -2.45 -1.73 14.76
C PHE A 221 -2.06 -0.24 14.78
N LYS A 222 -2.77 0.60 15.56
CA LYS A 222 -2.46 2.03 15.72
C LYS A 222 -1.02 2.30 16.15
N THR A 223 -0.41 1.36 16.86
CA THR A 223 0.97 1.47 17.34
C THR A 223 1.91 0.47 16.68
N THR A 224 1.48 -0.20 15.61
CA THR A 224 2.29 -1.18 14.88
C THR A 224 3.18 -0.48 13.87
N PHE A 225 4.46 -0.84 13.86
CA PHE A 225 5.40 -0.36 12.85
C PHE A 225 5.16 -1.05 11.50
N CYS A 226 5.07 -0.27 10.42
CA CYS A 226 4.67 -0.73 9.09
C CYS A 226 3.34 -1.49 9.12
N ALA A 227 2.33 -0.96 9.82
CA ALA A 227 1.03 -1.62 9.98
C ALA A 227 0.39 -2.03 8.64
N ASP A 228 0.61 -1.25 7.58
CA ASP A 228 0.15 -1.50 6.22
C ASP A 228 0.67 -2.80 5.61
N GLU A 229 1.85 -3.27 6.03
CA GLU A 229 2.42 -4.56 5.61
C GLU A 229 1.84 -5.78 6.35
N TYR A 230 0.98 -5.58 7.37
CA TYR A 230 0.42 -6.67 8.19
C TYR A 230 -1.10 -6.67 8.24
N PHE A 231 -1.72 -5.48 8.22
CA PHE A 231 -3.13 -5.29 8.52
C PHE A 231 -4.03 -6.08 7.57
N PHE A 232 -3.93 -5.83 6.26
CA PHE A 232 -4.79 -6.47 5.26
C PHE A 232 -4.49 -7.98 5.12
N GLN A 233 -3.23 -8.38 5.22
CA GLN A 233 -2.82 -9.79 5.15
C GLN A 233 -3.37 -10.59 6.33
N THR A 234 -3.34 -10.00 7.53
CA THR A 234 -3.83 -10.68 8.75
C THR A 234 -5.36 -10.74 8.73
N LEU A 235 -6.04 -9.65 8.35
CA LEU A 235 -7.50 -9.67 8.12
C LEU A 235 -7.92 -10.71 7.09
N LEU A 236 -7.21 -10.79 5.96
CA LEU A 236 -7.50 -11.76 4.91
C LEU A 236 -7.45 -13.19 5.45
N VAL A 237 -6.42 -13.55 6.20
CA VAL A 237 -6.30 -14.92 6.73
C VAL A 237 -7.40 -15.22 7.75
N GLU A 238 -7.78 -14.26 8.59
CA GLU A 238 -8.92 -14.45 9.50
C GLU A 238 -10.25 -14.64 8.73
N VAL A 239 -10.48 -13.86 7.67
CA VAL A 239 -11.65 -14.03 6.79
C VAL A 239 -11.63 -15.38 6.06
N MET A 240 -10.46 -15.84 5.60
CA MET A 240 -10.32 -17.13 4.91
C MET A 240 -10.67 -18.34 5.79
N LYS A 241 -10.61 -18.21 7.13
CA LYS A 241 -11.07 -19.27 8.04
C LYS A 241 -12.57 -19.57 7.89
N THR A 242 -13.38 -18.54 7.58
CA THR A 242 -14.83 -18.66 7.37
C THR A 242 -15.22 -18.68 5.88
N HIS A 243 -14.31 -18.28 5.00
CA HIS A 243 -14.51 -18.25 3.54
C HIS A 243 -13.38 -19.02 2.82
N PRO A 244 -13.34 -20.36 2.94
CA PRO A 244 -12.22 -21.18 2.47
C PRO A 244 -12.06 -21.21 0.94
N ASN A 245 -13.05 -20.74 0.18
CA ASN A 245 -13.01 -20.69 -1.29
C ASN A 245 -12.24 -19.48 -1.85
N ILE A 246 -11.80 -18.54 -0.99
CA ILE A 246 -10.98 -17.40 -1.42
C ILE A 246 -9.63 -17.91 -1.92
N GLN A 247 -9.30 -17.59 -3.17
CA GLN A 247 -8.04 -17.96 -3.79
C GLN A 247 -7.12 -16.75 -3.86
N VAL A 248 -5.87 -16.91 -3.43
CA VAL A 248 -4.89 -15.83 -3.38
C VAL A 248 -3.65 -16.21 -4.17
N LYS A 249 -3.17 -15.29 -5.00
CA LYS A 249 -1.85 -15.32 -5.67
C LYS A 249 -1.01 -14.13 -5.20
N ASP A 250 0.26 -14.16 -5.60
CA ASP A 250 1.24 -13.15 -5.25
C ASP A 250 0.93 -11.77 -5.87
N ILE A 251 1.67 -10.74 -5.47
CA ILE A 251 1.48 -9.37 -5.93
C ILE A 251 1.78 -9.20 -7.42
N LEU A 252 1.12 -8.20 -8.01
CA LEU A 252 1.27 -7.82 -9.42
C LEU A 252 2.24 -6.65 -9.63
N THR A 253 2.89 -6.18 -8.56
CA THR A 253 3.80 -5.03 -8.58
C THR A 253 5.23 -5.50 -8.35
N PHE A 254 6.10 -5.26 -9.31
CA PHE A 254 7.52 -5.52 -9.19
C PHE A 254 8.19 -4.45 -8.31
N ILE A 255 8.97 -4.88 -7.32
CA ILE A 255 9.70 -3.98 -6.41
C ILE A 255 11.11 -4.54 -6.22
N ASP A 256 12.15 -3.74 -6.53
CA ASP A 256 13.54 -4.13 -6.27
C ASP A 256 13.96 -3.70 -4.86
N TRP A 257 14.13 -4.70 -3.99
CA TRP A 257 14.61 -4.57 -2.62
C TRP A 257 16.05 -5.05 -2.42
N ASP A 258 16.70 -5.60 -3.45
CA ASP A 258 17.94 -6.36 -3.30
C ASP A 258 19.19 -5.58 -3.73
N ARG A 259 19.01 -4.47 -4.46
CA ARG A 259 20.12 -3.64 -4.94
C ARG A 259 20.93 -3.01 -3.79
N LYS A 260 22.23 -3.27 -3.79
CA LYS A 260 23.16 -2.75 -2.78
C LYS A 260 23.59 -1.31 -3.09
N GLY A 261 23.87 -0.53 -2.05
CA GLY A 261 24.46 0.81 -2.18
C GLY A 261 23.48 1.92 -2.58
N VAL A 262 22.18 1.64 -2.63
CA VAL A 262 21.14 2.62 -3.01
C VAL A 262 20.02 2.67 -1.96
N PRO A 263 19.24 3.77 -1.89
CA PRO A 263 18.00 3.80 -1.12
C PRO A 263 17.00 2.76 -1.63
N LEU A 264 16.36 2.04 -0.71
CA LEU A 264 15.37 1.00 -1.02
C LEU A 264 13.92 1.44 -0.68
N PRO A 265 12.92 0.96 -1.43
CA PRO A 265 13.07 0.20 -2.68
C PRO A 265 13.73 1.06 -3.77
N VAL A 266 14.31 0.44 -4.79
CA VAL A 266 15.03 1.18 -5.86
C VAL A 266 14.12 2.21 -6.53
N THR A 267 14.64 3.42 -6.77
CA THR A 267 14.05 4.32 -7.77
C THR A 267 14.66 3.97 -9.12
N PHE A 268 13.86 3.41 -10.03
CA PHE A 268 14.33 2.99 -11.33
C PHE A 268 14.73 4.18 -12.21
N SER A 269 15.76 3.97 -13.02
CA SER A 269 16.24 4.90 -14.05
C SER A 269 16.25 4.22 -15.41
N ILE A 270 16.63 4.96 -16.46
CA ILE A 270 16.76 4.41 -17.82
C ILE A 270 17.74 3.23 -17.90
N ALA A 271 18.67 3.12 -16.96
CA ALA A 271 19.60 1.99 -16.87
C ALA A 271 18.90 0.67 -16.50
N ASP A 272 17.66 0.72 -16.00
CA ASP A 272 16.91 -0.44 -15.50
C ASP A 272 15.91 -1.01 -16.51
N GLN A 273 15.87 -0.51 -17.75
CA GLN A 273 14.92 -0.93 -18.79
C GLN A 273 14.85 -2.46 -18.97
N GLU A 274 16.00 -3.13 -19.07
CA GLU A 274 16.04 -4.59 -19.27
C GLU A 274 15.50 -5.35 -18.05
N GLN A 275 15.72 -4.84 -16.83
CA GLN A 275 15.14 -5.42 -15.63
C GLN A 275 13.60 -5.28 -15.63
N LEU A 276 13.09 -4.14 -16.09
CA LEU A 276 11.65 -3.88 -16.19
C LEU A 276 10.98 -4.71 -17.29
N LYS A 277 11.65 -4.90 -18.45
CA LYS A 277 11.18 -5.86 -19.48
C LYS A 277 11.10 -7.27 -18.92
N GLN A 278 12.12 -7.72 -18.19
CA GLN A 278 12.11 -9.04 -17.55
C GLN A 278 11.00 -9.16 -16.50
N ALA A 279 10.72 -8.11 -15.73
CA ALA A 279 9.61 -8.08 -14.80
C ALA A 279 8.27 -8.20 -15.54
N ALA A 280 8.08 -7.45 -16.62
CA ALA A 280 6.89 -7.54 -17.47
C ALA A 280 6.69 -8.98 -17.99
N HIS A 281 7.74 -9.61 -18.51
CA HIS A 281 7.70 -11.00 -19.00
C HIS A 281 7.39 -12.03 -17.90
N LYS A 282 7.73 -11.75 -16.64
CA LYS A 282 7.38 -12.59 -15.48
C LYS A 282 5.92 -12.45 -15.04
N GLY A 283 5.15 -11.57 -15.68
CA GLY A 283 3.72 -11.36 -15.40
C GLY A 283 3.42 -10.24 -14.41
N TYR A 284 4.40 -9.41 -14.04
CA TYR A 284 4.10 -8.19 -13.29
C TYR A 284 3.36 -7.19 -14.18
N LEU A 285 2.31 -6.58 -13.62
CA LEU A 285 1.53 -5.55 -14.30
C LEU A 285 2.06 -4.15 -14.04
N TYR A 286 2.69 -3.94 -12.88
CA TYR A 286 3.22 -2.66 -12.43
C TYR A 286 4.65 -2.81 -11.91
N ALA A 287 5.37 -1.71 -11.80
CA ALA A 287 6.65 -1.63 -11.10
C ALA A 287 6.70 -0.44 -10.15
N ARG A 288 7.59 -0.54 -9.16
CA ARG A 288 7.84 0.48 -8.14
C ARG A 288 9.32 0.57 -7.75
N LYS A 289 9.92 1.76 -7.56
CA LYS A 289 9.31 3.11 -7.65
C LYS A 289 9.91 3.93 -8.78
N PHE A 290 9.13 4.89 -9.26
CA PHE A 290 9.56 5.89 -10.23
C PHE A 290 9.53 7.29 -9.63
N ASN A 291 10.41 8.16 -10.11
CA ASN A 291 10.44 9.57 -9.79
C ASN A 291 10.82 10.38 -11.02
N ALA A 292 9.84 11.04 -11.64
CA ALA A 292 10.05 11.84 -12.85
C ALA A 292 11.08 12.98 -12.66
N GLN A 293 11.25 13.49 -11.44
CA GLN A 293 12.28 14.50 -11.16
C GLN A 293 13.71 13.92 -11.15
N GLN A 294 13.85 12.61 -10.94
CA GLN A 294 15.13 11.91 -10.94
C GLN A 294 15.45 11.37 -12.34
N ASP A 295 14.47 10.77 -13.00
CA ASP A 295 14.60 10.21 -14.35
C ASP A 295 13.21 10.18 -15.01
N GLU A 296 12.96 11.11 -15.93
CA GLU A 296 11.74 11.14 -16.73
C GLU A 296 11.85 10.24 -17.98
N GLU A 297 13.08 9.99 -18.44
CA GLU A 297 13.36 9.21 -19.65
C GLU A 297 12.82 7.79 -19.51
N ILE A 298 12.95 7.18 -18.33
CA ILE A 298 12.42 5.83 -18.09
C ILE A 298 10.90 5.73 -18.23
N LEU A 299 10.16 6.78 -17.82
CA LEU A 299 8.72 6.83 -17.98
C LEU A 299 8.33 7.01 -19.45
N SER A 300 9.08 7.83 -20.19
CA SER A 300 8.91 8.01 -21.64
C SER A 300 9.22 6.75 -22.43
N TRP A 301 10.21 5.99 -21.99
CA TRP A 301 10.49 4.69 -22.56
C TRP A 301 9.35 3.68 -22.28
N LEU A 302 8.82 3.60 -21.05
CA LEU A 302 7.70 2.72 -20.71
C LEU A 302 6.44 3.05 -21.52
N ASP A 303 6.14 4.33 -21.73
CA ASP A 303 5.01 4.77 -22.55
C ASP A 303 5.20 4.32 -23.99
N LEU A 304 6.37 4.56 -24.58
CA LEU A 304 6.68 4.14 -25.95
C LEU A 304 6.58 2.63 -26.12
N GLU A 305 7.09 1.86 -25.16
CA GLU A 305 7.05 0.40 -25.18
C GLU A 305 5.61 -0.12 -25.15
N ASN A 306 4.76 0.43 -24.29
CA ASN A 306 3.36 0.02 -24.23
C ASN A 306 2.57 0.49 -25.46
N SER A 307 2.86 1.67 -26.02
CA SER A 307 2.21 2.14 -27.27
C SER A 307 2.56 1.26 -28.48
N LYS A 308 3.79 0.73 -28.55
CA LYS A 308 4.18 -0.24 -29.59
C LYS A 308 3.35 -1.51 -29.50
N LYS A 309 3.19 -2.06 -28.28
CA LYS A 309 2.34 -3.24 -28.05
C LYS A 309 0.89 -2.99 -28.46
N GLU A 310 0.35 -1.80 -28.20
CA GLU A 310 -1.02 -1.44 -28.61
C GLU A 310 -1.19 -1.36 -30.14
N SER A 311 -0.14 -0.96 -30.87
CA SER A 311 -0.17 -0.89 -32.35
C SER A 311 -0.03 -2.23 -33.07
N GLU A 312 0.34 -3.30 -32.35
CA GLU A 312 0.48 -4.66 -32.90
C GLU A 312 -0.86 -5.45 -32.91
N TYR A 313 -1.92 -4.88 -32.33
CA TYR A 313 -3.29 -5.44 -32.30
C TYR A 313 -4.24 -4.70 -33.26
#